data_AF-A0A7V5EL95-F1
#
_entry.id   AF-A0A7V5EL95-F1
#
_cell.length_a   1.000
_cell.length_b   1.000
_cell.length_c   1.000
_cell.angle_alpha   90.00
_cell.angle_beta   90.00
_cell.angle_gamma   90.00
#
_symmetry.space_group_name_H-M   'P 1'
#
loop_
_entity.id
_entity.type
_entity.pdbx_description
1 polymer ?
#
loop_
_entity_poly.entity_id
_entity_poly.type
_entity_poly.pdbx_seq_one_letter_code
_entity_poly.pdbx_strand_id
1 'polypeptide(L)'
;MKKRLLVTRKRYIFLAIALVASALGLLFFDGLPDATRLSPDKVLLKSMVKGHFYDSDQIAEKIMSGDPSILLVDLRDSAQYAKYSLPGAMNIPYGKILDDDYVGYFDQDQFDVVLFSNDHLISEQSWIILTSKNFKNMHVLKGGLNEFFNTIIRPKEPVATAPETAFDQYNTRVASGYFFGVPMPRAVLGGESSGGVSETGGLIAKKKRKAIVIRKKKKKTVGGC
;
A
#
# COMPACT_ATOMS: atom_id res chain seq x y z
N MET A 1 61.53 -14.53 -38.35
CA MET A 1 60.81 -14.81 -37.08
C MET A 1 60.43 -13.55 -36.28
N LYS A 2 61.36 -12.61 -35.99
CA LYS A 2 61.12 -11.43 -35.14
C LYS A 2 59.98 -10.48 -35.59
N LYS A 3 59.77 -10.28 -36.90
CA LYS A 3 58.68 -9.42 -37.42
C LYS A 3 57.28 -9.95 -37.09
N ARG A 4 57.04 -11.27 -37.11
CA ARG A 4 55.74 -11.86 -36.76
C ARG A 4 55.40 -11.70 -35.27
N LEU A 5 56.39 -11.85 -34.39
CA LEU A 5 56.27 -11.63 -32.94
C LEU A 5 55.95 -10.16 -32.58
N LEU A 6 56.53 -9.21 -33.31
CA LEU A 6 56.24 -7.77 -33.13
C LEU A 6 54.80 -7.40 -33.54
N VAL A 7 54.27 -8.03 -34.60
CA VAL A 7 52.90 -7.79 -35.08
C VAL A 7 51.87 -8.39 -34.12
N THR A 8 52.11 -9.60 -33.58
CA THR A 8 51.22 -10.19 -32.57
C THR A 8 51.23 -9.38 -31.27
N ARG A 9 52.40 -8.92 -30.79
CA ARG A 9 52.49 -8.07 -29.59
C ARG A 9 51.69 -6.76 -29.72
N LYS A 10 51.74 -6.09 -30.88
CA LYS A 10 50.96 -4.87 -31.14
C LYS A 10 49.44 -5.12 -31.15
N ARG A 11 49.00 -6.28 -31.65
CA ARG A 11 47.59 -6.69 -31.62
C ARG A 11 47.08 -6.91 -30.19
N TYR A 12 47.85 -7.57 -29.33
CA TYR A 12 47.47 -7.77 -27.94
C TYR A 12 47.43 -6.46 -27.15
N ILE A 13 48.34 -5.52 -27.43
CA ILE A 13 48.30 -4.18 -26.83
C ILE A 13 47.03 -3.43 -27.26
N PHE A 14 46.66 -3.48 -28.54
CA PHE A 14 45.40 -2.89 -29.02
C PHE A 14 44.16 -3.51 -28.37
N LEU A 15 44.13 -4.85 -28.24
CA LEU A 15 43.06 -5.57 -27.55
C LEU A 15 42.97 -5.19 -26.06
N ALA A 16 44.11 -5.07 -25.38
CA ALA A 16 44.15 -4.66 -23.98
C ALA A 16 43.65 -3.22 -23.80
N ILE A 17 44.05 -2.30 -24.67
CA ILE A 17 43.56 -0.92 -24.65
C ILE A 17 42.06 -0.87 -24.90
N ALA A 18 41.54 -1.63 -25.86
CA ALA A 18 40.10 -1.69 -26.14
C ALA A 18 39.30 -2.24 -24.95
N LEU A 19 39.84 -3.25 -24.25
CA LEU A 19 39.19 -3.85 -23.09
C LEU A 19 39.20 -2.91 -21.88
N VAL A 20 40.31 -2.20 -21.65
CA VAL A 20 40.41 -1.17 -20.61
C VAL A 20 39.51 0.03 -20.93
N ALA A 21 39.46 0.46 -22.19
CA ALA A 21 38.56 1.53 -22.63
C ALA A 21 37.08 1.16 -22.49
N SER A 22 36.72 -0.10 -22.77
CA SER A 22 35.35 -0.58 -22.54
C SER A 22 35.00 -0.67 -21.05
N ALA A 23 35.94 -1.07 -20.19
CA ALA A 23 35.75 -1.09 -18.75
C ALA A 23 35.63 0.33 -18.16
N LEU A 24 36.44 1.27 -18.65
CA LEU A 24 36.31 2.70 -18.34
C LEU A 24 34.98 3.26 -18.85
N GLY A 25 34.57 2.90 -20.06
CA GLY A 25 33.27 3.29 -20.63
C GLY A 25 32.11 2.87 -19.73
N LEU A 26 32.15 1.66 -19.18
CA LEU A 26 31.15 1.16 -18.21
C LEU A 26 31.15 1.92 -16.87
N LEU A 27 32.31 2.43 -16.42
CA LEU A 27 32.40 3.26 -15.21
C LEU A 27 31.80 4.65 -15.39
N PHE A 28 31.77 5.17 -16.62
CA PHE A 28 31.12 6.45 -16.97
C PHE A 28 29.71 6.26 -17.54
N PHE A 29 29.24 5.02 -17.70
CA PHE A 29 27.90 4.70 -18.19
C PHE A 29 26.90 4.69 -17.03
N ASP A 30 26.82 5.80 -16.31
CA ASP A 30 25.75 6.04 -15.34
C ASP A 30 24.58 6.72 -16.07
N GLY A 31 23.44 6.03 -16.17
CA GLY A 31 22.18 6.68 -16.55
C GLY A 31 21.59 6.24 -17.88
N LEU A 32 21.31 4.94 -18.03
CA LEU A 32 20.09 4.61 -18.78
C LEU A 32 18.90 5.13 -17.96
N PRO A 33 18.01 5.95 -18.53
CA PRO A 33 16.78 6.33 -17.84
C PRO A 33 16.03 5.05 -17.46
N ASP A 34 15.54 4.98 -16.22
CA ASP A 34 14.69 3.88 -15.74
C ASP A 34 13.50 3.76 -16.70
N ALA A 35 13.58 2.84 -17.65
CA ALA A 35 12.52 2.60 -18.64
C ALA A 35 11.20 2.15 -17.97
N THR A 36 11.27 1.79 -16.68
CA THR A 36 10.17 1.37 -15.83
C THR A 36 9.49 2.53 -15.10
N ARG A 37 10.08 3.72 -15.02
CA ARG A 37 9.46 4.88 -14.35
C ARG A 37 8.46 5.59 -15.26
N LEU A 38 7.30 5.94 -14.71
CA LEU A 38 6.32 6.78 -15.40
C LEU A 38 6.79 8.23 -15.44
N SER A 39 6.56 8.90 -16.56
CA SER A 39 6.82 10.34 -16.67
C SER A 39 5.89 11.13 -15.73
N PRO A 40 6.34 12.26 -15.18
CA PRO A 40 5.52 13.11 -14.31
C PRO A 40 4.14 13.45 -14.90
N ASP A 41 4.08 13.75 -16.20
CA ASP A 41 2.84 14.08 -16.90
C ASP A 41 1.81 12.94 -16.84
N LYS A 42 2.27 11.69 -16.98
CA LYS A 42 1.40 10.51 -16.90
C LYS A 42 0.88 10.28 -15.48
N VAL A 43 1.71 10.53 -14.47
CA VAL A 43 1.30 10.44 -13.07
C VAL A 43 0.26 11.52 -12.76
N LEU A 44 0.46 12.74 -13.26
CA LEU A 44 -0.48 13.85 -13.12
C LEU A 44 -1.83 13.56 -13.82
N LEU A 45 -1.79 13.04 -15.05
CA LEU A 45 -3.00 12.61 -15.76
C LEU A 45 -3.80 11.59 -14.94
N LYS A 46 -3.11 10.63 -14.30
CA LYS A 46 -3.75 9.64 -13.41
C LYS A 46 -4.30 10.28 -12.13
N SER A 47 -3.66 11.31 -11.57
CA SER A 47 -4.16 11.96 -10.35
C SER A 47 -5.41 12.82 -10.62
N MET A 48 -5.49 13.44 -11.79
CA MET A 48 -6.65 14.23 -12.22
C MET A 48 -7.91 13.38 -12.36
N VAL A 49 -7.77 12.13 -12.81
CA VAL A 49 -8.83 11.13 -12.77
C VAL A 49 -8.90 10.59 -11.35
N LYS A 50 -9.78 11.16 -10.51
CA LYS A 50 -9.97 10.80 -9.08
C LYS A 50 -10.36 9.32 -8.80
N GLY A 51 -10.18 8.40 -9.75
CA GLY A 51 -10.49 6.97 -9.64
C GLY A 51 -9.52 6.16 -8.77
N HIS A 52 -8.50 6.79 -8.18
CA HIS A 52 -7.59 6.12 -7.24
C HIS A 52 -8.07 6.19 -5.78
N PHE A 53 -9.21 6.81 -5.50
CA PHE A 53 -9.77 6.86 -4.15
C PHE A 53 -10.78 5.74 -3.89
N TYR A 54 -10.72 5.16 -2.69
CA TYR A 54 -11.83 4.45 -2.08
C TYR A 54 -12.45 5.30 -0.96
N ASP A 55 -13.78 5.36 -0.93
CA ASP A 55 -14.51 5.94 0.19
C ASP A 55 -14.58 4.96 1.39
N SER A 56 -14.81 5.50 2.59
CA SER A 56 -14.88 4.70 3.83
C SER A 56 -15.93 3.60 3.79
N ASP A 57 -17.09 3.86 3.18
CA ASP A 57 -18.18 2.89 3.03
C ASP A 57 -17.73 1.67 2.20
N GLN A 58 -17.00 1.91 1.09
CA GLN A 58 -16.48 0.85 0.23
C GLN A 58 -15.43 -0.01 0.95
N ILE A 59 -14.54 0.63 1.71
CA ILE A 59 -13.53 -0.10 2.50
C ILE A 59 -14.18 -0.88 3.64
N ALA A 60 -15.17 -0.32 4.31
CA ALA A 60 -15.91 -1.03 5.36
C ALA A 60 -16.56 -2.31 4.81
N GLU A 61 -17.28 -2.19 3.68
CA GLU A 61 -17.93 -3.33 3.01
C GLU A 61 -16.92 -4.42 2.62
N LYS A 62 -15.79 -4.04 2.02
CA LYS A 62 -14.73 -4.97 1.63
C LYS A 62 -14.09 -5.68 2.83
N ILE A 63 -13.90 -4.98 3.94
CA ILE A 63 -13.38 -5.60 5.18
C ILE A 63 -14.41 -6.57 5.76
N MET A 64 -15.68 -6.16 5.85
CA MET A 64 -16.76 -6.96 6.43
C MET A 64 -17.05 -8.22 5.64
N SER A 65 -17.02 -8.14 4.31
CA SER A 65 -17.16 -9.28 3.41
C SER A 65 -15.92 -10.18 3.38
N GLY A 66 -14.80 -9.74 3.96
CA GLY A 66 -13.53 -10.47 3.93
C GLY A 66 -12.92 -10.56 2.53
N ASP A 67 -13.15 -9.53 1.70
CA ASP A 67 -12.72 -9.46 0.30
C ASP A 67 -11.20 -9.71 0.18
N PRO A 68 -10.77 -10.81 -0.51
CA PRO A 68 -9.36 -11.13 -0.66
C PRO A 68 -8.66 -10.29 -1.75
N SER A 69 -9.40 -9.46 -2.51
CA SER A 69 -8.83 -8.63 -3.58
C SER A 69 -8.07 -7.41 -3.05
N ILE A 70 -8.30 -6.99 -1.80
CA ILE A 70 -7.65 -5.80 -1.25
C ILE A 70 -6.49 -6.11 -0.31
N LEU A 71 -5.46 -5.26 -0.38
CA LEU A 71 -4.38 -5.20 0.59
C LEU A 71 -4.38 -3.83 1.27
N LEU A 72 -4.72 -3.81 2.55
CA LEU A 72 -4.75 -2.59 3.36
C LEU A 72 -3.36 -2.28 3.92
N VAL A 73 -2.84 -1.09 3.66
CA VAL A 73 -1.51 -0.65 4.11
C VAL A 73 -1.63 0.63 4.93
N ASP A 74 -1.31 0.51 6.22
CA ASP A 74 -1.24 1.62 7.16
C ASP A 74 0.16 2.25 7.12
N LEU A 75 0.24 3.49 6.65
CA LEU A 75 1.47 4.25 6.45
C LEU A 75 2.00 4.96 7.68
N ARG A 76 1.29 4.87 8.81
CA ARG A 76 1.70 5.52 10.05
C ARG A 76 2.86 4.78 10.71
N ASP A 77 3.42 5.36 11.75
CA ASP A 77 4.41 4.66 12.56
C ASP A 77 3.81 3.46 13.29
N SER A 78 4.68 2.55 13.72
CA SER A 78 4.28 1.31 14.39
C SER A 78 3.54 1.54 15.71
N ALA A 79 3.80 2.64 16.41
CA ALA A 79 3.13 2.96 17.67
C ALA A 79 1.67 3.40 17.43
N GLN A 80 1.43 4.21 16.40
CA GLN A 80 0.08 4.57 15.97
C GLN A 80 -0.70 3.36 15.45
N TYR A 81 -0.08 2.54 14.61
CA TYR A 81 -0.67 1.29 14.11
C TYR A 81 -1.06 0.35 15.26
N ALA A 82 -0.19 0.19 16.26
CA ALA A 82 -0.44 -0.67 17.41
C ALA A 82 -1.60 -0.19 18.31
N LYS A 83 -1.85 1.12 18.37
CA LYS A 83 -3.00 1.68 19.12
C LYS A 83 -4.33 1.28 18.48
N TYR A 84 -4.44 1.48 17.17
CA TYR A 84 -5.60 1.07 16.37
C TYR A 84 -5.25 1.16 14.89
N SER A 85 -5.67 0.17 14.11
CA SER A 85 -5.63 0.21 12.65
C SER A 85 -6.82 -0.60 12.10
N LEU A 86 -7.08 -0.49 10.79
CA LEU A 86 -8.15 -1.26 10.16
C LEU A 86 -7.89 -2.78 10.27
N PRO A 87 -8.92 -3.59 10.54
CA PRO A 87 -8.76 -5.04 10.61
C PRO A 87 -8.11 -5.63 9.35
N GLY A 88 -7.05 -6.40 9.53
CA GLY A 88 -6.32 -7.04 8.43
C GLY A 88 -5.33 -6.13 7.69
N ALA A 89 -5.17 -4.86 8.10
CA ALA A 89 -4.14 -3.99 7.56
C ALA A 89 -2.73 -4.38 8.02
N MET A 90 -1.75 -4.17 7.16
CA MET A 90 -0.33 -4.28 7.50
C MET A 90 0.29 -2.90 7.67
N ASN A 91 1.27 -2.78 8.57
CA ASN A 91 2.00 -1.53 8.76
C ASN A 91 3.22 -1.46 7.87
N ILE A 92 3.28 -0.44 7.01
CA ILE A 92 4.47 -0.07 6.23
C ILE A 92 4.64 1.44 6.39
N PRO A 93 5.44 1.91 7.36
CA PRO A 93 5.59 3.34 7.60
C PRO A 93 6.02 4.10 6.35
N TYR A 94 5.51 5.32 6.16
CA TYR A 94 5.76 6.16 4.97
C TYR A 94 7.24 6.20 4.55
N GLY A 95 8.15 6.40 5.51
CA GLY A 95 9.59 6.48 5.23
C GLY A 95 10.23 5.18 4.74
N LYS A 96 9.50 4.06 4.78
CA LYS A 96 9.96 2.71 4.40
C LYS A 96 9.28 2.16 3.16
N ILE A 97 8.35 2.88 2.53
CA ILE A 97 7.57 2.36 1.38
C ILE A 97 8.46 1.96 0.18
N LEU A 98 9.69 2.46 0.13
CA LEU A 98 10.67 2.15 -0.91
C LEU A 98 11.77 1.16 -0.46
N ASP A 99 11.73 0.69 0.79
CA ASP A 99 12.70 -0.30 1.25
C ASP A 99 12.46 -1.63 0.52
N ASP A 100 13.55 -2.33 0.19
CA ASP A 100 13.50 -3.60 -0.57
C ASP A 100 12.61 -4.66 0.12
N ASP A 101 12.50 -4.61 1.45
CA ASP A 101 11.65 -5.50 2.26
C ASP A 101 10.16 -5.32 1.95
N TYR A 102 9.74 -4.12 1.51
CA TYR A 102 8.33 -3.77 1.28
C TYR A 102 7.94 -3.64 -0.18
N VAL A 103 8.90 -3.39 -1.08
CA VAL A 103 8.63 -3.19 -2.52
C VAL A 103 7.78 -4.32 -3.11
N GLY A 104 7.99 -5.57 -2.71
CA GLY A 104 7.22 -6.71 -3.21
C GLY A 104 5.71 -6.71 -2.88
N TYR A 105 5.27 -5.93 -1.89
CA TYR A 105 3.85 -5.73 -1.60
C TYR A 105 3.20 -4.72 -2.54
N PHE A 106 3.98 -3.81 -3.13
CA PHE A 106 3.52 -2.77 -4.04
C PHE A 106 3.73 -3.14 -5.51
N ASP A 107 4.86 -3.77 -5.84
CA ASP A 107 5.20 -4.25 -7.18
C ASP A 107 4.51 -5.58 -7.49
N GLN A 108 3.19 -5.54 -7.59
CA GLN A 108 2.34 -6.69 -7.81
C GLN A 108 1.07 -6.29 -8.57
N ASP A 109 0.48 -7.24 -9.31
CA ASP A 109 -0.71 -7.03 -10.14
C ASP A 109 -1.94 -7.84 -9.63
N GLN A 110 -1.85 -8.45 -8.44
CA GLN A 110 -2.84 -9.38 -7.87
C GLN A 110 -3.89 -8.72 -6.97
N PHE A 111 -3.52 -7.69 -6.24
CA PHE A 111 -4.35 -7.03 -5.23
C PHE A 111 -4.49 -5.54 -5.52
N ASP A 112 -5.61 -4.97 -5.11
CA ASP A 112 -5.79 -3.53 -4.99
C ASP A 112 -5.19 -3.08 -3.66
N VAL A 113 -4.07 -2.36 -3.72
CA VAL A 113 -3.38 -1.86 -2.53
C VAL A 113 -4.00 -0.54 -2.12
N VAL A 114 -4.60 -0.51 -0.94
CA VAL A 114 -5.24 0.68 -0.38
C VAL A 114 -4.33 1.26 0.70
N LEU A 115 -3.76 2.41 0.39
CA LEU A 115 -2.89 3.18 1.27
C LEU A 115 -3.73 4.09 2.16
N PHE A 116 -3.44 4.11 3.46
CA PHE A 116 -4.12 5.02 4.38
C PHE A 116 -3.19 5.51 5.51
N SER A 117 -3.50 6.68 6.05
CA SER A 117 -2.89 7.22 7.25
C SER A 117 -3.99 7.80 8.16
N ASN A 118 -3.67 8.74 9.05
CA ASN A 118 -4.70 9.48 9.80
C ASN A 118 -5.58 10.28 8.84
N ASP A 119 -4.96 10.98 7.88
CA ASP A 119 -5.61 11.64 6.75
C ASP A 119 -5.17 10.99 5.42
N HIS A 120 -5.57 11.59 4.28
CA HIS A 120 -5.21 11.10 2.96
C HIS A 120 -3.92 11.70 2.38
N LEU A 121 -3.31 12.72 3.01
CA LEU A 121 -2.21 13.49 2.40
C LEU A 121 -0.96 12.62 2.19
N ILE A 122 -0.51 11.94 3.26
CA ILE A 122 0.64 11.04 3.20
C ILE A 122 0.37 9.86 2.27
N SER A 123 -0.87 9.37 2.26
CA SER A 123 -1.30 8.27 1.38
C SER A 123 -1.30 8.66 -0.08
N GLU A 124 -1.74 9.87 -0.42
CA GLU A 124 -1.72 10.41 -1.77
C GLU A 124 -0.28 10.69 -2.24
N GLN A 125 0.58 11.25 -1.38
CA GLN A 125 2.01 11.39 -1.67
C GLN A 125 2.66 10.04 -1.96
N SER A 126 2.36 9.02 -1.14
CA SER A 126 2.83 7.65 -1.35
C SER A 126 2.32 7.08 -2.66
N TRP A 127 1.05 7.30 -2.98
CA TRP A 127 0.44 6.89 -4.24
C TRP A 127 1.16 7.50 -5.44
N ILE A 128 1.50 8.80 -5.40
CA ILE A 128 2.28 9.47 -6.46
C ILE A 128 3.66 8.81 -6.61
N ILE A 129 4.37 8.57 -5.51
CA ILE A 129 5.70 7.97 -5.51
C ILE A 129 5.65 6.55 -6.09
N LEU A 130 4.73 5.72 -5.63
CA LEU A 130 4.59 4.33 -6.06
C LEU A 130 4.11 4.24 -7.51
N THR A 131 3.17 5.11 -7.90
CA THR A 131 2.70 5.21 -9.29
C THR A 131 3.85 5.68 -10.20
N SER A 132 4.72 6.61 -9.77
CA SER A 132 5.89 7.02 -10.56
C SER A 132 6.85 5.86 -10.86
N LYS A 133 6.86 4.82 -10.02
CA LYS A 133 7.59 3.56 -10.23
C LYS A 133 6.84 2.55 -11.10
N ASN A 134 5.70 2.95 -11.66
CA ASN A 134 4.82 2.14 -12.49
C ASN A 134 4.19 0.95 -11.76
N PHE A 135 4.09 1.02 -10.43
CA PHE A 135 3.28 0.07 -9.67
C PHE A 135 1.79 0.33 -9.96
N LYS A 136 1.03 -0.74 -10.11
CA LYS A 136 -0.39 -0.70 -10.52
C LYS A 136 -1.30 -0.99 -9.34
N ASN A 137 -2.60 -0.78 -9.52
CA ASN A 137 -3.64 -1.08 -8.54
C ASN A 137 -3.37 -0.42 -7.17
N MET A 138 -2.84 0.81 -7.22
CA MET A 138 -2.60 1.63 -6.04
C MET A 138 -3.80 2.54 -5.82
N HIS A 139 -4.31 2.54 -4.60
CA HIS A 139 -5.47 3.31 -4.19
C HIS A 139 -5.23 4.00 -2.85
N VAL A 140 -6.04 5.00 -2.54
CA VAL A 140 -5.97 5.78 -1.30
C VAL A 140 -7.31 5.73 -0.59
N LEU A 141 -7.31 5.49 0.72
CA LEU A 141 -8.51 5.71 1.54
C LEU A 141 -8.76 7.22 1.66
N LYS A 142 -9.82 7.69 1.04
CA LYS A 142 -10.20 9.10 1.05
C LYS A 142 -10.49 9.56 2.47
N GLY A 143 -9.88 10.68 2.85
CA GLY A 143 -10.00 11.23 4.22
C GLY A 143 -9.27 10.42 5.30
N GLY A 144 -8.64 9.30 4.96
CA GLY A 144 -7.87 8.46 5.88
C GLY A 144 -8.72 7.85 7.01
N LEU A 145 -8.04 7.45 8.09
CA LEU A 145 -8.71 6.91 9.26
C LEU A 145 -9.65 7.91 9.92
N ASN A 146 -9.33 9.21 9.93
CA ASN A 146 -10.17 10.21 10.55
C ASN A 146 -11.57 10.23 9.93
N GLU A 147 -11.65 10.22 8.60
CA GLU A 147 -12.93 10.15 7.89
C GLU A 147 -13.62 8.81 8.13
N PHE A 148 -12.87 7.70 8.12
CA PHE A 148 -13.42 6.38 8.46
C PHE A 148 -14.07 6.36 9.84
N PHE A 149 -13.44 7.00 10.84
CA PHE A 149 -14.02 7.13 12.17
C PHE A 149 -15.29 7.98 12.17
N ASN A 150 -15.30 9.11 11.46
CA ASN A 150 -16.45 10.00 11.41
C ASN A 150 -17.63 9.45 10.60
N THR A 151 -17.38 8.51 9.68
CA THR A 151 -18.40 7.94 8.79
C THR A 151 -18.89 6.57 9.23
N ILE A 152 -18.00 5.68 9.66
CA ILE A 152 -18.34 4.28 9.98
C ILE A 152 -18.42 4.04 11.48
N ILE A 153 -17.47 4.57 12.25
CA ILE A 153 -17.40 4.31 13.71
C ILE A 153 -18.35 5.23 14.48
N ARG A 154 -18.47 6.48 14.05
CA ARG A 154 -19.31 7.51 14.69
C ARG A 154 -20.13 8.26 13.64
N PRO A 155 -20.98 7.54 12.86
CA PRO A 155 -21.81 8.17 11.86
C PRO A 155 -22.69 9.26 12.49
N LYS A 156 -22.79 10.40 11.82
CA LYS A 156 -23.72 11.47 12.22
C LYS A 156 -25.13 11.11 11.77
N GLU A 157 -26.08 11.20 12.68
CA GLU A 157 -27.49 10.99 12.39
C GLU A 157 -28.01 12.06 11.41
N PRO A 158 -28.76 11.67 10.36
CA PRO A 158 -29.38 12.62 9.45
C PRO A 158 -30.48 13.43 10.15
N VAL A 159 -30.75 14.64 9.66
CA VAL A 159 -31.84 15.48 10.18
C VAL A 159 -33.20 14.86 9.85
N ALA A 160 -34.23 15.08 10.69
CA ALA A 160 -35.57 14.53 10.48
C ALA A 160 -36.20 14.87 9.12
N THR A 161 -35.75 15.95 8.48
CA THR A 161 -36.21 16.39 7.15
C THR A 161 -35.38 15.81 6.00
N ALA A 162 -34.39 14.97 6.29
CA ALA A 162 -33.54 14.34 5.29
C ALA A 162 -34.32 13.29 4.48
N PRO A 163 -33.89 13.00 3.24
CA PRO A 163 -34.49 11.92 2.46
C PRO A 163 -34.28 10.55 3.13
N GLU A 164 -35.18 9.60 2.86
CA GLU A 164 -35.11 8.22 3.35
C GLU A 164 -33.75 7.55 3.07
N THR A 165 -33.17 7.82 1.90
CA THR A 165 -31.84 7.30 1.53
C THR A 165 -30.72 7.70 2.49
N ALA A 166 -30.83 8.86 3.15
CA ALA A 166 -29.86 9.27 4.16
C ALA A 166 -29.99 8.45 5.45
N PHE A 167 -31.22 8.06 5.82
CA PHE A 167 -31.47 7.16 6.94
C PHE A 167 -30.98 5.74 6.63
N ASP A 168 -31.19 5.25 5.41
CA ASP A 168 -30.67 3.94 4.98
C ASP A 168 -29.14 3.87 5.02
N GLN A 169 -28.47 4.91 4.52
CA GLN A 169 -27.02 5.02 4.59
C GLN A 169 -26.54 5.08 6.04
N TYR A 170 -27.21 5.85 6.88
CA TYR A 170 -26.89 5.94 8.31
C TYR A 170 -27.04 4.56 8.99
N ASN A 171 -28.16 3.87 8.77
CA ASN A 171 -28.41 2.55 9.33
C ASN A 171 -27.37 1.53 8.86
N THR A 172 -26.97 1.60 7.59
CA THR A 172 -25.90 0.76 7.03
C THR A 172 -24.56 1.05 7.72
N ARG A 173 -24.21 2.32 7.92
CA ARG A 173 -22.97 2.71 8.62
C ARG A 173 -22.96 2.29 10.07
N VAL A 174 -24.09 2.45 10.76
CA VAL A 174 -24.28 1.98 12.14
C VAL A 174 -24.11 0.46 12.19
N ALA A 175 -24.70 -0.29 11.26
CA ALA A 175 -24.53 -1.73 11.13
C ALA A 175 -23.05 -2.12 10.92
N SER A 176 -22.34 -1.40 10.04
CA SER A 176 -20.91 -1.56 9.82
C SER A 176 -20.10 -1.25 11.07
N GLY A 177 -20.41 -0.18 11.80
CA GLY A 177 -19.75 0.19 13.05
C GLY A 177 -19.73 -0.94 14.08
N TYR A 178 -20.78 -1.75 14.15
CA TYR A 178 -20.84 -2.93 15.03
C TYR A 178 -19.79 -3.98 14.70
N PHE A 179 -19.51 -4.20 13.41
CA PHE A 179 -18.42 -5.09 12.99
C PHE A 179 -17.06 -4.59 13.49
N PHE A 180 -16.87 -3.27 13.57
CA PHE A 180 -15.64 -2.64 14.05
C PHE A 180 -15.59 -2.45 15.58
N GLY A 181 -16.55 -3.02 16.33
CA GLY A 181 -16.53 -3.03 17.79
C GLY A 181 -17.22 -1.83 18.45
N VAL A 182 -18.00 -1.05 17.70
CA VAL A 182 -18.92 -0.08 18.31
C VAL A 182 -20.04 -0.85 19.02
N PRO A 183 -20.39 -0.53 20.28
CA PRO A 183 -21.52 -1.18 20.94
C PRO A 183 -22.86 -0.72 20.35
N MET A 184 -23.82 -1.64 20.20
CA MET A 184 -25.21 -1.32 19.82
C MET A 184 -25.83 -0.33 20.82
N PRO A 185 -26.45 0.77 20.36
CA PRO A 185 -27.35 1.54 21.20
C PRO A 185 -28.41 0.60 21.75
N ARG A 186 -28.59 0.64 23.07
CA ARG A 186 -29.48 -0.25 23.81
C ARG A 186 -30.93 -0.27 23.28
N ALA A 187 -31.36 0.80 22.62
CA ALA A 187 -32.66 0.93 21.96
C ALA A 187 -32.92 -0.13 20.86
N VAL A 188 -31.88 -0.66 20.21
CA VAL A 188 -32.02 -1.67 19.16
C VAL A 188 -32.07 -3.10 19.72
N LEU A 189 -31.61 -3.30 20.96
CA LEU A 189 -31.49 -4.62 21.59
C LEU A 189 -32.75 -5.09 22.33
N GLY A 190 -33.88 -4.37 22.23
CA GLY A 190 -35.18 -4.84 22.75
C GLY A 190 -35.18 -5.24 24.23
N GLY A 191 -34.31 -4.66 25.06
CA GLY A 191 -34.11 -5.07 26.44
C GLY A 191 -34.07 -3.89 27.41
N GLU A 192 -35.19 -3.65 28.10
CA GLU A 192 -35.22 -2.89 29.35
C GLU A 192 -34.25 -3.50 30.38
N SER A 193 -33.52 -2.65 31.11
CA SER A 193 -32.85 -2.86 32.42
C SER A 193 -31.53 -2.09 32.57
N SER A 194 -31.66 -0.86 33.09
CA SER A 194 -30.81 -0.31 34.16
C SER A 194 -29.50 -1.04 34.53
N GLY A 195 -28.40 -0.28 34.50
CA GLY A 195 -27.34 -0.39 35.51
C GLY A 195 -25.99 -0.97 35.05
N GLY A 196 -24.93 -0.21 35.32
CA GLY A 196 -23.59 -0.75 35.58
C GLY A 196 -22.58 -0.59 34.44
N VAL A 197 -21.70 0.41 34.59
CA VAL A 197 -20.39 0.43 33.92
C VAL A 197 -19.57 -0.77 34.39
N SER A 198 -18.95 -1.51 33.48
CA SER A 198 -17.67 -2.16 33.74
C SER A 198 -16.89 -2.34 32.46
N GLU A 199 -15.70 -1.77 32.46
CA GLU A 199 -14.61 -2.13 31.57
C GLU A 199 -14.35 -3.64 31.64
N THR A 200 -14.03 -4.25 30.51
CA THR A 200 -12.95 -5.25 30.37
C THR A 200 -12.81 -5.63 28.90
N GLY A 201 -11.56 -5.63 28.44
CA GLY A 201 -11.19 -5.87 27.05
C GLY A 201 -11.49 -7.28 26.56
N GLY A 202 -11.75 -7.36 25.26
CA GLY A 202 -11.80 -8.61 24.50
C GLY A 202 -10.93 -8.48 23.25
N LEU A 203 -9.72 -9.04 23.34
CA LEU A 203 -8.78 -9.21 22.24
C LEU A 203 -9.46 -9.90 21.04
N ILE A 204 -9.60 -9.20 19.91
CA ILE A 204 -9.95 -9.86 18.66
C ILE A 204 -8.70 -10.61 18.17
N ALA A 205 -8.80 -11.93 18.22
CA ALA A 205 -7.75 -12.89 17.89
C ALA A 205 -7.16 -12.63 16.49
N LYS A 206 -5.82 -12.51 16.44
CA LYS A 206 -5.04 -12.49 15.20
C LYS A 206 -5.28 -13.77 14.41
N LYS A 207 -6.16 -13.71 13.41
CA LYS A 207 -6.26 -14.77 12.39
C LYS A 207 -5.02 -14.68 11.49
N LYS A 208 -4.04 -15.55 11.73
CA LYS A 208 -2.86 -15.70 10.84
C LYS A 208 -3.35 -16.08 9.44
N ARG A 209 -3.21 -15.16 8.48
CA ARG A 209 -3.36 -15.45 7.05
C ARG A 209 -2.16 -16.29 6.59
N LYS A 210 -2.41 -17.21 5.66
CA LYS A 210 -1.41 -18.13 5.11
C LYS A 210 -0.26 -17.33 4.47
N ALA A 211 0.96 -17.87 4.63
CA ALA A 211 2.19 -17.26 4.14
C ALA A 211 2.12 -16.96 2.63
N ILE A 212 2.45 -15.71 2.30
CA ILE A 212 2.59 -15.21 0.93
C ILE A 212 3.73 -15.96 0.25
N VAL A 213 3.47 -16.58 -0.90
CA VAL A 213 4.52 -17.17 -1.73
C VAL A 213 5.20 -16.04 -2.49
N ILE A 214 6.22 -15.46 -1.87
CA ILE A 214 7.12 -14.49 -2.50
C ILE A 214 7.86 -15.21 -3.63
N ARG A 215 7.76 -14.71 -4.86
CA ARG A 215 8.65 -15.13 -5.95
C ARG A 215 10.07 -14.68 -5.61
N LYS A 216 10.88 -15.58 -5.04
CA LYS A 216 12.32 -15.37 -4.87
C LYS A 216 12.95 -15.15 -6.25
N LYS A 217 13.52 -13.96 -6.48
CA LYS A 217 14.43 -13.71 -7.60
C LYS A 217 15.62 -14.67 -7.43
N LYS A 218 15.87 -15.53 -8.43
CA LYS A 218 17.03 -16.44 -8.43
C LYS A 218 18.31 -15.60 -8.29
N LYS A 219 19.10 -15.84 -7.23
CA LYS A 219 20.50 -15.39 -7.19
C LYS A 219 21.21 -15.99 -8.40
N LYS A 220 21.84 -15.14 -9.22
CA LYS A 220 22.83 -15.61 -10.20
C LYS A 220 23.95 -16.26 -9.40
N THR A 221 24.09 -17.58 -9.54
CA THR A 221 25.27 -18.30 -9.08
C THR A 221 26.46 -17.76 -9.84
N VAL A 222 27.37 -17.13 -9.11
CA VAL A 222 28.74 -16.88 -9.56
C VAL A 222 29.39 -18.26 -9.67
N GLY A 223 29.61 -18.71 -10.90
CA GLY A 223 30.46 -19.86 -11.18
C GLY A 223 31.89 -19.54 -10.80
N GLY A 224 32.54 -20.46 -10.10
CA GLY A 224 33.94 -20.33 -9.69
C GLY A 224 34.55 -21.69 -9.38
N CYS A 225 35.46 -22.09 -10.28
CA CYS A 225 36.37 -23.24 -10.30
C CYS A 225 35.78 -24.62 -10.61
#